data_AF-A0AAE3LMQ5-F1
#
_entry.id   AF-A0AAE3LMQ5-F1
#
_cell.length_a   1.000
_cell.length_b   1.000
_cell.length_c   1.000
_cell.angle_alpha   90.00
_cell.angle_beta   90.00
_cell.angle_gamma   90.00
#
_symmetry.space_group_name_H-M   'P 1'
#
loop_
_entity.id
_entity.type
_entity.pdbx_description
1 polymer ?
#
loop_
_entity_poly.entity_id
_entity_poly.type
_entity_poly.pdbx_seq_one_letter_code
_entity_poly.pdbx_strand_id
1 'polypeptide(L)'
;MAESEWQVMRFHQKFWIWLVRTIAIMLVMFTFSNMSYDKQDIKPFLQEKVKITETTLPTVEFHYNDHQITTQDPYAFLEFLLRKSAHILEYFILTVFWFKTLSYVPYYKGIGIKYIVPAIFSLGYAALDEWHQTFVSGRTGQLIDVFVVDAIGVVLACIVAGVLPLIDFKKTK
;
A
#
# COMPACT_ATOMS: atom_id res chain seq x y z
N MET A 1 37.34 9.61 -16.41
CA MET A 1 36.22 10.45 -16.88
C MET A 1 35.14 9.62 -17.56
N ALA A 2 35.47 8.79 -18.57
CA ALA A 2 34.47 7.94 -19.23
C ALA A 2 33.77 6.92 -18.29
N GLU A 3 34.50 6.26 -17.37
CA GLU A 3 33.88 5.30 -16.44
C GLU A 3 32.90 5.96 -15.46
N SER A 4 33.19 7.17 -14.97
CA SER A 4 32.29 7.90 -14.07
C SER A 4 31.01 8.34 -14.79
N GLU A 5 31.10 8.75 -16.06
CA GLU A 5 29.92 9.12 -16.87
C GLU A 5 29.03 7.91 -17.16
N TRP A 6 29.64 6.77 -17.51
CA TRP A 6 28.94 5.51 -17.73
C TRP A 6 28.19 5.00 -16.49
N GLN A 7 28.78 5.15 -15.30
CA GLN A 7 28.10 4.79 -14.05
C GLN A 7 26.90 5.69 -13.79
N VAL A 8 27.05 7.01 -13.95
CA VAL A 8 25.95 7.97 -13.76
C VAL A 8 24.79 7.68 -14.72
N MET A 9 25.07 7.42 -16.00
CA MET A 9 24.05 7.05 -16.98
C MET A 9 23.27 5.79 -16.60
N ARG A 10 23.93 4.75 -16.07
CA ARG A 10 23.24 3.51 -15.63
C ARG A 10 22.38 3.71 -14.39
N PHE A 11 22.80 4.55 -13.45
CA PHE A 11 21.96 4.92 -12.29
C PHE A 11 20.71 5.67 -12.75
N HIS A 12 20.88 6.65 -13.63
CA HIS A 12 19.77 7.41 -14.21
C HIS A 12 18.78 6.51 -14.96
N GLN A 13 19.27 5.58 -15.79
CA GLN A 13 18.40 4.63 -16.49
C GLN A 13 17.59 3.75 -15.52
N LYS A 14 18.22 3.21 -14.47
CA LYS A 14 17.54 2.37 -13.48
C LYS A 14 16.50 3.16 -12.68
N PHE A 15 16.81 4.40 -12.33
CA PHE A 15 15.85 5.32 -11.69
C PHE A 15 14.57 5.40 -12.52
N TRP A 16 14.67 5.73 -13.81
CA TRP A 16 13.50 5.89 -14.69
C TRP A 16 12.72 4.59 -14.86
N ILE A 17 13.39 3.44 -14.99
CA ILE A 17 12.70 2.14 -15.08
C ILE A 17 11.85 1.88 -13.82
N TRP A 18 12.40 2.12 -12.64
CA TRP A 18 11.68 1.92 -11.38
C TRP A 18 10.60 2.98 -11.14
N LEU A 19 10.85 4.23 -11.54
CA LEU A 19 9.85 5.29 -11.46
C LEU A 19 8.64 4.95 -12.34
N VAL A 20 8.84 4.51 -13.59
CA VAL A 20 7.75 4.08 -14.47
C VAL A 20 6.94 2.94 -13.85
N ARG A 21 7.59 1.97 -13.22
CA ARG A 21 6.92 0.88 -12.51
C ARG A 21 6.13 1.37 -11.29
N THR A 22 6.66 2.35 -10.57
CA THR A 22 6.00 2.98 -9.41
C THR A 22 4.76 3.75 -9.88
N ILE A 23 4.87 4.51 -10.95
CA ILE A 23 3.72 5.21 -11.55
C ILE A 23 2.69 4.20 -12.06
N ALA A 24 3.12 3.10 -12.70
CA ALA A 24 2.21 2.07 -13.19
C ALA A 24 1.40 1.43 -12.05
N ILE A 25 2.04 1.13 -10.89
CA ILE A 25 1.29 0.57 -9.76
C ILE A 25 0.34 1.60 -9.14
N MET A 26 0.74 2.88 -9.06
CA MET A 26 -0.15 3.95 -8.62
C MET A 26 -1.36 4.08 -9.55
N LEU A 27 -1.18 3.98 -10.87
CA LEU A 27 -2.29 3.99 -11.82
C LEU A 27 -3.23 2.80 -11.62
N VAL A 28 -2.70 1.60 -11.37
CA VAL A 28 -3.52 0.43 -11.03
C VAL A 28 -4.31 0.68 -9.74
N MET A 29 -3.68 1.16 -8.67
CA MET A 29 -4.36 1.52 -7.43
C MET A 29 -5.47 2.56 -7.67
N PHE A 30 -5.18 3.60 -8.46
CA PHE A 30 -6.17 4.60 -8.83
C PHE A 30 -7.36 4.02 -9.60
N THR A 31 -7.13 3.05 -10.49
CA THR A 31 -8.26 2.39 -11.17
C THR A 31 -9.18 1.66 -10.20
N PHE A 32 -8.64 1.02 -9.15
CA PHE A 32 -9.44 0.41 -8.09
C PHE A 32 -10.12 1.47 -7.23
N SER A 33 -9.41 2.51 -6.80
CA SER A 33 -9.95 3.64 -6.04
C SER A 33 -11.13 4.33 -6.73
N ASN A 34 -11.09 4.44 -8.07
CA ASN A 34 -12.15 5.05 -8.86
C ASN A 34 -13.38 4.13 -9.10
N MET A 35 -13.39 2.90 -8.56
CA MET A 35 -14.55 2.02 -8.64
C MET A 35 -15.54 2.30 -7.51
N SER A 36 -16.84 2.36 -7.83
CA SER A 36 -17.91 2.39 -6.83
C SER A 36 -17.86 1.16 -5.93
N TYR A 37 -18.50 1.24 -4.76
CA TYR A 37 -18.55 0.11 -3.81
C TYR A 37 -19.14 -1.14 -4.45
N ASP A 38 -20.27 -1.04 -5.14
CA ASP A 38 -20.98 -2.17 -5.75
C ASP A 38 -20.11 -2.99 -6.73
N LYS A 39 -19.12 -2.36 -7.38
CA LYS A 39 -18.20 -3.04 -8.30
C LYS A 39 -17.09 -3.81 -7.60
N GLN A 40 -16.81 -3.47 -6.34
CA GLN A 40 -15.81 -4.16 -5.52
C GLN A 40 -16.44 -5.01 -4.41
N ASP A 41 -17.77 -5.03 -4.29
CA ASP A 41 -18.45 -5.86 -3.31
C ASP A 41 -18.17 -7.35 -3.61
N ILE A 42 -17.42 -7.97 -2.70
CA ILE A 42 -17.05 -9.39 -2.80
C ILE A 42 -17.97 -10.30 -2.00
N LYS A 43 -18.96 -9.77 -1.26
CA LYS A 43 -19.90 -10.60 -0.49
C LYS A 43 -20.64 -11.62 -1.36
N PRO A 44 -21.15 -11.28 -2.57
CA PRO A 44 -21.83 -12.27 -3.41
C PRO A 44 -20.90 -13.45 -3.77
N PHE A 45 -19.64 -13.15 -4.08
CA PHE A 45 -18.63 -14.17 -4.37
C PHE A 45 -18.34 -15.05 -3.14
N LEU A 46 -18.19 -14.44 -1.97
CA LEU A 46 -17.95 -15.17 -0.73
C LEU A 46 -19.13 -16.08 -0.37
N GLN A 47 -20.36 -15.59 -0.52
CA GLN A 47 -21.60 -16.36 -0.28
C GLN A 47 -21.74 -17.55 -1.24
N GLU A 48 -21.30 -17.40 -2.48
CA GLU A 48 -21.31 -18.51 -3.46
C GLU A 48 -20.25 -19.58 -3.14
N LYS A 49 -19.03 -19.16 -2.75
CA LYS A 49 -17.88 -20.06 -2.60
C LYS A 49 -17.69 -20.62 -1.20
N VAL A 50 -18.14 -19.92 -0.17
CA VAL A 50 -17.87 -20.25 1.23
C VAL A 50 -19.20 -20.29 1.98
N LYS A 51 -19.57 -21.45 2.52
CA LYS A 51 -20.71 -21.54 3.43
C LYS A 51 -20.23 -21.29 4.85
N ILE A 52 -20.53 -20.11 5.39
CA ILE A 52 -20.20 -19.77 6.77
C ILE A 52 -21.44 -20.01 7.65
N THR A 53 -21.30 -20.87 8.66
CA THR A 53 -22.30 -21.06 9.72
C THR A 53 -21.86 -20.25 10.94
N GLU A 54 -22.80 -19.67 11.71
CA GLU A 54 -22.50 -18.84 12.90
C GLU A 54 -21.59 -19.52 13.93
N THR A 55 -21.56 -20.85 13.98
CA THR A 55 -20.68 -21.64 14.86
C THR A 55 -19.23 -21.75 14.39
N THR A 56 -18.89 -21.23 13.21
CA THR A 56 -17.55 -21.36 12.61
C THR A 56 -16.60 -20.23 13.03
N LEU A 57 -17.15 -19.08 13.44
CA LEU A 57 -16.37 -17.89 13.80
C LEU A 57 -16.47 -17.60 15.31
N PRO A 58 -15.38 -17.15 15.95
CA PRO A 58 -15.47 -16.63 17.31
C PRO A 58 -16.33 -15.38 17.33
N THR A 59 -17.11 -15.16 18.39
CA THR A 59 -17.87 -13.92 18.57
C THR A 59 -16.90 -12.75 18.77
N VAL A 60 -16.74 -11.96 17.72
CA VAL A 60 -15.95 -10.72 17.69
C VAL A 60 -16.87 -9.58 17.30
N GLU A 61 -16.80 -8.50 18.06
CA GLU A 61 -17.54 -7.26 17.87
C GLU A 61 -16.65 -6.08 18.27
N PHE A 62 -16.49 -5.11 17.38
CA PHE A 62 -15.77 -3.87 17.68
C PHE A 62 -16.28 -2.74 16.80
N HIS A 63 -16.02 -1.50 17.20
CA HIS A 63 -16.33 -0.32 16.39
C HIS A 63 -15.10 0.10 15.59
N TYR A 64 -15.33 0.41 14.32
CA TYR A 64 -14.35 0.97 13.40
C TYR A 64 -14.90 2.28 12.84
N ASN A 65 -14.44 3.41 13.40
CA ASN A 65 -15.09 4.72 13.27
C ASN A 65 -16.59 4.62 13.62
N ASP A 66 -17.47 5.01 12.69
CA ASP A 66 -18.92 5.04 12.88
C ASP A 66 -19.61 3.71 12.54
N HIS A 67 -18.84 2.68 12.19
CA HIS A 67 -19.35 1.36 11.79
C HIS A 67 -19.05 0.29 12.83
N GLN A 68 -20.06 -0.48 13.20
CA GLN A 68 -19.90 -1.68 14.01
C GLN A 68 -19.50 -2.85 13.09
N ILE A 69 -18.37 -3.47 13.38
CA ILE A 69 -17.86 -4.64 12.66
C ILE A 69 -18.06 -5.85 13.55
N THR A 70 -18.80 -6.82 13.04
CA THR A 70 -19.17 -7.99 13.84
C THR A 70 -19.29 -9.27 13.02
N THR A 71 -18.96 -10.36 13.67
CA THR A 71 -19.09 -11.74 13.16
C THR A 71 -20.54 -12.22 13.03
N GLN A 72 -21.53 -11.47 13.52
CA GLN A 72 -22.96 -11.76 13.22
C GLN A 72 -23.32 -11.53 11.75
N ASP A 73 -22.58 -10.66 11.03
CA ASP A 73 -22.57 -10.63 9.57
C ASP A 73 -21.23 -11.17 9.06
N PRO A 74 -21.09 -12.50 8.92
CA PRO A 74 -19.81 -13.13 8.64
C PRO A 74 -19.22 -12.72 7.29
N TYR A 75 -20.06 -12.41 6.30
CA TYR A 75 -19.59 -12.04 4.96
C TYR A 75 -19.12 -10.58 4.93
N ALA A 76 -19.85 -9.66 5.58
CA ALA A 76 -19.37 -8.29 5.74
C ALA A 76 -18.10 -8.22 6.60
N PHE A 77 -18.01 -9.04 7.65
CA PHE A 77 -16.80 -9.16 8.47
C PHE A 77 -15.59 -9.63 7.65
N LEU A 78 -15.76 -10.68 6.84
CA LEU A 78 -14.69 -11.21 6.01
C LEU A 78 -14.31 -10.24 4.89
N GLU A 79 -15.29 -9.59 4.25
CA GLU A 79 -15.06 -8.51 3.28
C GLU A 79 -14.22 -7.40 3.92
N PHE A 80 -14.61 -6.92 5.10
CA PHE A 80 -13.85 -5.91 5.83
C PHE A 80 -12.40 -6.34 6.04
N LEU A 81 -12.16 -7.55 6.55
CA LEU A 81 -10.80 -8.04 6.80
C LEU A 81 -9.97 -8.15 5.52
N LEU A 82 -10.55 -8.67 4.44
CA LEU A 82 -9.89 -8.80 3.16
C LEU A 82 -9.55 -7.43 2.57
N ARG A 83 -10.47 -6.47 2.64
CA ARG A 83 -10.23 -5.10 2.20
C ARG A 83 -9.11 -4.43 2.99
N LYS A 84 -9.13 -4.48 4.33
CA LYS A 84 -8.05 -3.89 5.15
C LYS A 84 -6.70 -4.57 4.89
N SER A 85 -6.70 -5.89 4.64
CA SER A 85 -5.49 -6.62 4.27
C SER A 85 -4.96 -6.22 2.90
N ALA A 86 -5.84 -5.99 1.93
CA ALA A 86 -5.47 -5.50 0.60
C ALA A 86 -4.84 -4.10 0.68
N HIS A 87 -5.42 -3.18 1.43
CA HIS A 87 -4.86 -1.85 1.69
C HIS A 87 -3.44 -1.94 2.29
N ILE A 88 -3.24 -2.73 3.37
CA ILE A 88 -1.91 -2.96 3.96
C ILE A 88 -0.91 -3.45 2.90
N LEU A 89 -1.32 -4.41 2.07
CA LEU A 89 -0.46 -4.98 1.03
C LEU A 89 -0.14 -3.97 -0.08
N GLU A 90 -1.13 -3.20 -0.53
CA GLU A 90 -0.97 -2.18 -1.57
C GLU A 90 0.06 -1.12 -1.15
N TYR A 91 -0.08 -0.56 0.05
CA TYR A 91 0.86 0.45 0.55
C TYR A 91 2.20 -0.15 0.94
N PHE A 92 2.26 -1.42 1.36
CA PHE A 92 3.53 -2.15 1.49
C PHE A 92 4.27 -2.20 0.13
N ILE A 93 3.61 -2.65 -0.93
CA ILE A 93 4.23 -2.78 -2.26
C ILE A 93 4.62 -1.40 -2.80
N LEU A 94 3.74 -0.40 -2.70
CA LEU A 94 4.02 0.96 -3.14
C LEU A 94 5.26 1.53 -2.44
N THR A 95 5.38 1.33 -1.12
CA THR A 95 6.54 1.80 -0.36
C THR A 95 7.83 1.10 -0.82
N VAL A 96 7.78 -0.22 -1.08
CA VAL A 96 8.93 -0.96 -1.64
C VAL A 96 9.35 -0.43 -3.01
N PHE A 97 8.39 -0.04 -3.85
CA PHE A 97 8.67 0.54 -5.16
C PHE A 97 9.30 1.94 -5.02
N TRP A 98 8.81 2.77 -4.11
CA TRP A 98 9.47 4.04 -3.77
C TRP A 98 10.88 3.84 -3.23
N PHE A 99 11.11 2.86 -2.35
CA PHE A 99 12.46 2.50 -1.89
C PHE A 99 13.38 2.18 -3.07
N LYS A 100 12.91 1.37 -4.02
CA LYS A 100 13.70 1.00 -5.20
C LYS A 100 13.99 2.18 -6.11
N THR A 101 12.97 2.98 -6.41
CA THR A 101 13.10 4.18 -7.24
C THR A 101 14.11 5.15 -6.63
N LEU A 102 13.92 5.50 -5.36
CA LEU A 102 14.78 6.47 -4.67
C LEU A 102 16.19 5.94 -4.41
N SER A 103 16.39 4.61 -4.45
CA SER A 103 17.72 4.03 -4.31
C SER A 103 18.72 4.37 -5.42
N TYR A 104 18.20 4.84 -6.56
CA TYR A 104 19.00 5.26 -7.69
C TYR A 104 19.22 6.77 -7.75
N VAL A 105 18.66 7.54 -6.81
CA VAL A 105 18.87 8.99 -6.72
C VAL A 105 20.26 9.25 -6.11
N PRO A 106 21.15 9.99 -6.80
CA PRO A 106 22.44 10.38 -6.25
C PRO A 106 22.28 11.11 -4.91
N TYR A 107 23.19 10.88 -3.96
CA TYR A 107 23.19 11.50 -2.62
C TYR A 107 22.03 11.13 -1.68
N TYR A 108 21.08 10.30 -2.13
CA TYR A 108 20.05 9.69 -1.29
C TYR A 108 20.64 8.54 -0.44
N LYS A 109 21.50 8.87 0.53
CA LYS A 109 22.29 7.89 1.31
C LYS A 109 22.17 8.00 2.82
N GLY A 110 21.53 9.06 3.33
CA GLY A 110 21.28 9.23 4.76
C GLY A 110 20.24 8.21 5.27
N ILE A 111 20.53 7.52 6.38
CA ILE A 111 19.67 6.42 6.86
C ILE A 111 18.25 6.90 7.20
N GLY A 112 18.10 8.09 7.79
CA GLY A 112 16.78 8.68 8.05
C GLY A 112 16.05 9.01 6.75
N ILE A 113 16.71 9.74 5.84
CA ILE A 113 16.13 10.15 4.54
C ILE A 113 15.69 8.92 3.74
N LYS A 114 16.49 7.84 3.76
CA LYS A 114 16.22 6.58 3.05
C LYS A 114 14.85 6.00 3.36
N TYR A 115 14.40 6.03 4.62
CA TYR A 115 13.13 5.43 5.06
C TYR A 115 12.01 6.47 5.20
N ILE A 116 12.33 7.73 5.50
CA ILE A 116 11.33 8.77 5.72
C ILE A 116 10.69 9.20 4.40
N VAL A 117 11.47 9.42 3.35
CA VAL A 117 10.93 9.95 2.08
C VAL A 117 9.97 8.96 1.37
N PRO A 118 10.24 7.64 1.27
CA PRO A 118 9.32 6.68 0.67
C PRO A 118 8.04 6.54 1.50
N ALA A 119 8.17 6.61 2.84
CA ALA A 119 7.03 6.60 3.74
C ALA A 119 6.14 7.83 3.55
N ILE A 120 6.73 9.02 3.44
CA ILE A 120 5.98 10.26 3.15
C ILE A 120 5.27 10.17 1.80
N PHE A 121 5.93 9.69 0.74
CA PHE A 121 5.28 9.55 -0.56
C PHE A 121 4.12 8.55 -0.51
N SER A 122 4.27 7.43 0.19
CA SER A 122 3.24 6.39 0.27
C SER A 122 2.05 6.83 1.13
N LEU A 123 2.30 7.44 2.30
CA LEU A 123 1.24 7.99 3.16
C LEU A 123 0.56 9.21 2.53
N GLY A 124 1.32 10.04 1.81
CA GLY A 124 0.75 11.14 1.03
C GLY A 124 -0.16 10.64 -0.08
N TYR A 125 0.24 9.56 -0.77
CA TYR A 125 -0.63 8.90 -1.74
C TYR A 125 -1.87 8.29 -1.08
N ALA A 126 -1.73 7.64 0.09
CA ALA A 126 -2.86 7.12 0.86
C ALA A 126 -3.87 8.20 1.23
N ALA A 127 -3.39 9.35 1.71
CA ALA A 127 -4.25 10.49 2.01
C ALA A 127 -4.96 11.03 0.77
N LEU A 128 -4.28 11.08 -0.38
CA LEU A 128 -4.90 11.49 -1.65
C LEU A 128 -5.93 10.47 -2.13
N ASP A 129 -5.68 9.18 -1.91
CA ASP A 129 -6.60 8.11 -2.29
C ASP A 129 -7.90 8.17 -1.48
N GLU A 130 -7.80 8.25 -0.15
CA GLU A 130 -8.95 8.38 0.74
C GLU A 130 -9.73 9.67 0.48
N TRP A 131 -9.03 10.77 0.20
CA TRP A 131 -9.67 12.02 -0.22
C TRP A 131 -10.40 11.85 -1.55
N HIS A 132 -9.79 11.22 -2.55
CA HIS A 132 -10.42 10.95 -3.85
C HIS A 132 -11.67 10.07 -3.70
N GLN A 133 -11.60 9.04 -2.87
CA GLN A 133 -12.73 8.14 -2.62
C GLN A 133 -13.96 8.87 -2.06
N THR A 134 -13.81 10.03 -1.40
CA THR A 134 -14.97 10.83 -0.96
C THR A 134 -15.84 11.36 -2.12
N PHE A 135 -15.30 11.41 -3.34
CA PHE A 135 -16.04 11.82 -4.54
C PHE A 135 -16.63 10.63 -5.31
N VAL A 136 -16.32 9.39 -4.91
CA VAL A 136 -16.75 8.17 -5.59
C VAL A 136 -18.02 7.62 -4.92
N SER A 137 -19.04 7.32 -5.72
CA SER A 137 -20.33 6.84 -5.20
C SER A 137 -20.21 5.54 -4.41
N GLY A 138 -20.84 5.50 -3.23
CA GLY A 138 -20.86 4.34 -2.33
C GLY A 138 -19.55 4.14 -1.55
N ARG A 139 -18.54 4.99 -1.75
CA ARG A 139 -17.30 4.99 -0.97
C ARG A 139 -17.38 5.98 0.18
N THR A 140 -16.68 5.66 1.25
CA THR A 140 -16.42 6.60 2.35
C THR A 140 -14.93 6.67 2.55
N GLY A 141 -14.35 7.86 2.39
CA GLY A 141 -12.96 8.09 2.78
C GLY A 141 -12.83 8.08 4.30
N GLN A 142 -11.86 7.35 4.84
CA GLN A 142 -11.69 7.14 6.27
C GLN A 142 -10.24 7.46 6.66
N LEU A 143 -10.02 8.55 7.43
CA LEU A 143 -8.66 8.94 7.84
C LEU A 143 -7.94 7.86 8.67
N ILE A 144 -8.70 7.01 9.38
CA ILE A 144 -8.14 5.87 10.11
C ILE A 144 -7.49 4.85 9.18
N ASP A 145 -7.93 4.74 7.93
CA ASP A 145 -7.28 3.86 6.94
C ASP A 145 -5.87 4.36 6.66
N VAL A 146 -5.70 5.66 6.39
CA VAL A 146 -4.38 6.27 6.15
C VAL A 146 -3.42 6.08 7.33
N PHE A 147 -3.84 6.47 8.53
CA PHE A 147 -2.93 6.60 9.67
C PHE A 147 -2.71 5.30 10.44
N VAL A 148 -3.62 4.33 10.33
CA VAL A 148 -3.52 3.05 11.04
C VAL A 148 -3.27 1.92 10.05
N VAL A 149 -4.13 1.75 9.06
CA VAL A 149 -4.10 0.56 8.19
C VAL A 149 -2.98 0.66 7.16
N ASP A 150 -2.99 1.70 6.33
CA ASP A 150 -1.99 1.91 5.28
C ASP A 150 -0.60 2.14 5.88
N ALA A 151 -0.54 2.85 7.01
CA ALA A 151 0.68 3.04 7.79
C ALA A 151 1.32 1.73 8.26
N ILE A 152 0.54 0.69 8.60
CA ILE A 152 1.08 -0.63 8.92
C ILE A 152 1.82 -1.20 7.71
N GLY A 153 1.25 -1.10 6.50
CA GLY A 153 1.89 -1.53 5.26
C GLY A 153 3.23 -0.81 5.01
N VAL A 154 3.23 0.51 5.19
CA VAL A 154 4.44 1.36 5.07
C VAL A 154 5.51 0.95 6.09
N VAL A 155 5.13 0.73 7.35
CA VAL A 155 6.07 0.33 8.42
C VAL A 155 6.64 -1.06 8.14
N LEU A 156 5.82 -2.02 7.72
CA LEU A 156 6.28 -3.36 7.31
C LEU A 156 7.28 -3.27 6.16
N ALA A 157 7.04 -2.41 5.17
CA ALA A 157 7.97 -2.19 4.07
C ALA A 157 9.29 -1.60 4.56
N CYS A 158 9.26 -0.64 5.49
CA CYS A 158 10.47 -0.07 6.11
C CYS A 158 11.28 -1.13 6.88
N ILE A 159 10.63 -2.01 7.64
CA ILE A 159 11.29 -3.11 8.37
C ILE A 159 11.95 -4.07 7.39
N VAL A 160 11.21 -4.52 6.37
CA VAL A 160 11.72 -5.43 5.33
C VAL A 160 12.88 -4.79 4.57
N ALA A 161 12.79 -3.50 4.24
CA ALA A 161 13.85 -2.72 3.59
C ALA A 161 15.12 -2.55 4.45
N GLY A 162 14.96 -2.57 5.78
CA GLY A 162 16.05 -2.48 6.75
C GLY A 162 16.75 -3.81 7.02
N VAL A 163 16.01 -4.92 6.97
CA VAL A 163 16.52 -6.28 7.24
C VAL A 163 17.04 -6.96 5.98
N LEU A 164 16.39 -6.77 4.83
CA LEU A 164 16.80 -7.40 3.58
C LEU A 164 17.84 -6.55 2.84
N PRO A 165 19.03 -7.12 2.52
CA PRO A 165 19.99 -6.47 1.62
C PRO A 165 19.45 -6.40 0.18
N LEU A 166 18.24 -6.90 -0.08
CA LEU A 166 17.61 -6.80 -1.40
C LEU A 166 17.43 -5.34 -1.84
N ILE A 167 17.36 -4.38 -0.91
CA ILE A 167 17.38 -2.92 -1.18
C ILE A 167 18.78 -2.36 -0.88
N ASP A 168 19.81 -3.12 -1.28
CA ASP A 168 21.21 -2.72 -1.12
C ASP A 168 21.49 -1.46 -1.94
N PHE A 169 21.54 -0.36 -1.21
CA PHE A 169 22.42 0.74 -1.52
C PHE A 169 23.83 0.20 -1.29
N LYS A 170 24.38 -0.53 -2.26
CA LYS A 170 25.78 -0.97 -2.19
C LYS A 170 26.58 0.24 -1.69
N LYS A 171 27.28 0.05 -0.56
CA LYS A 171 28.32 0.96 -0.10
C LYS A 171 29.26 1.13 -1.29
N THR A 172 29.07 2.19 -2.08
CA THR A 172 30.12 2.70 -2.94
C THR A 172 31.23 3.06 -1.98
N LYS A 173 32.21 2.16 -1.87
CA LYS A 173 33.56 2.51 -1.41
C LYS A 173 34.04 3.71 -2.20
#